data_AF-A0A1M6B1M0-F1
#
_entry.id   AF-A0A1M6B1M0-F1
#
_cell.length_a   1.000
_cell.length_b   1.000
_cell.length_c   1.000
_cell.angle_alpha   90.00
_cell.angle_beta   90.00
_cell.angle_gamma   90.00
#
_symmetry.space_group_name_H-M   'P 1'
#
loop_
_entity.id
_entity.type
_entity.pdbx_description
1 polymer ?
#
loop_
_entity_poly.entity_id
_entity_poly.type
_entity_poly.pdbx_seq_one_letter_code
_entity_poly.pdbx_strand_id
1 'polypeptide(L)'
;MNINGIEFEFDSTDYLHMEKFEQAIDKMGETEKGLSELKGSAFIKGSVKMLADFFEDATGVKVLDGVTSYTKAQDCYYQLLDEVKRQKDTISAKYNPKRLR
;
A
#
# COMPACT_ATOMS: atom_id res chain seq x y z
N MET A 1 -4.12 -8.53 8.82
CA MET A 1 -3.76 -9.13 7.51
C MET A 1 -2.30 -9.57 7.53
N ASN A 2 -1.85 -10.40 6.57
CA ASN A 2 -0.48 -10.89 6.49
C ASN A 2 0.08 -10.59 5.10
N ILE A 3 1.19 -9.84 5.03
CA ILE A 3 1.94 -9.59 3.79
C ILE A 3 3.41 -9.83 4.09
N ASN A 4 4.10 -10.51 3.17
CA ASN A 4 5.53 -10.83 3.34
C ASN A 4 5.86 -11.60 4.64
N GLY A 5 4.90 -12.38 5.16
CA GLY A 5 5.06 -13.08 6.44
C GLY A 5 4.95 -12.18 7.68
N ILE A 6 4.64 -10.89 7.50
CA ILE A 6 4.45 -9.91 8.57
C ILE A 6 2.96 -9.69 8.77
N GLU A 7 2.52 -9.89 10.01
CA GLU A 7 1.15 -9.63 10.42
C GLU A 7 1.02 -8.20 10.94
N PHE A 8 0.00 -7.49 10.44
CA PHE A 8 -0.36 -6.15 10.89
C PHE A 8 -1.85 -5.91 10.74
N GLU A 9 -2.34 -4.90 11.46
CA GLU A 9 -3.74 -4.47 11.41
C GLU A 9 -3.88 -3.29 10.44
N PHE A 10 -4.81 -3.42 9.50
CA PHE A 10 -5.24 -2.35 8.62
C PHE A 10 -6.72 -2.55 8.30
N ASP A 11 -7.50 -1.52 8.57
CA ASP A 11 -8.95 -1.52 8.40
C ASP A 11 -9.33 -0.36 7.49
N SER A 12 -9.72 -0.66 6.24
CA SER A 12 -10.14 0.35 5.26
C SER A 12 -11.51 0.96 5.58
N THR A 13 -12.18 0.48 6.63
CA THR A 13 -13.45 1.02 7.13
C THR A 13 -13.21 2.02 8.26
N ASP A 14 -12.02 2.04 8.85
CA ASP A 14 -11.56 3.07 9.78
C ASP A 14 -11.05 4.29 8.98
N TYR A 15 -11.63 5.45 9.26
CA TYR A 15 -11.28 6.69 8.58
C TYR A 15 -9.83 7.12 8.86
N LEU A 16 -9.28 6.82 10.04
CA LEU A 16 -7.89 7.17 10.40
C LEU A 16 -6.89 6.34 9.60
N HIS A 17 -7.18 5.05 9.39
CA HIS A 17 -6.35 4.18 8.55
C HIS A 17 -6.41 4.62 7.08
N MET A 18 -7.60 4.98 6.60
CA MET A 18 -7.76 5.49 5.24
C MET A 18 -7.08 6.84 5.02
N GLU A 19 -7.14 7.76 6.01
CA GLU A 19 -6.47 9.05 5.92
C GLU A 19 -4.94 8.88 5.83
N LYS A 20 -4.35 8.01 6.67
CA LYS A 20 -2.92 7.68 6.58
C LYS A 20 -2.55 7.03 5.26
N PHE A 21 -3.39 6.13 4.76
CA PHE A 21 -3.20 5.47 3.48
C PHE A 21 -3.21 6.47 2.31
N GLU A 22 -4.15 7.41 2.30
CA GLU A 22 -4.24 8.46 1.28
C GLU A 22 -3.02 9.39 1.34
N GLN A 23 -2.63 9.84 2.54
CA GLN A 23 -1.41 10.63 2.75
C GLN A 23 -0.15 9.90 2.26
N ALA A 24 -0.06 8.59 2.51
CA ALA A 24 1.05 7.76 2.04
C ALA A 24 1.07 7.65 0.50
N ILE A 25 -0.09 7.55 -0.15
CA ILE A 25 -0.20 7.57 -1.62
C ILE A 25 0.29 8.90 -2.18
N ASP A 26 -0.15 10.03 -1.61
CA ASP A 26 0.24 11.35 -2.10
C ASP A 26 1.77 11.55 -2.00
N LYS A 27 2.34 11.19 -0.85
CA LYS A 27 3.79 11.22 -0.63
C LYS A 27 4.56 10.27 -1.56
N MET A 28 3.99 9.10 -1.86
CA MET A 28 4.55 8.17 -2.83
C MET A 28 4.61 8.80 -4.22
N GLY A 29 3.54 9.47 -4.65
CA GLY A 29 3.49 10.17 -5.95
C GLY A 29 4.48 11.34 -6.05
N GLU A 30 4.75 12.05 -4.94
CA GLU A 30 5.82 13.05 -4.90
C GLU A 30 7.21 12.42 -5.02
N THR A 31 7.43 11.31 -4.32
CA THR A 31 8.70 10.57 -4.34
C THR A 31 8.99 10.00 -5.74
N GLU A 32 7.96 9.47 -6.42
CA GLU A 32 8.07 8.92 -7.76
C GLU A 32 8.62 9.93 -8.77
N LYS A 33 8.21 11.20 -8.68
CA LYS A 33 8.72 12.27 -9.55
C LYS A 33 10.25 12.40 -9.44
N GLY A 34 10.78 12.32 -8.23
CA GLY A 34 12.23 12.37 -7.98
C GLY A 34 13.00 11.12 -8.44
N LEU A 35 12.33 9.97 -8.56
CA LEU A 35 12.95 8.74 -9.04
C LEU A 35 13.19 8.74 -10.56
N SER A 36 12.41 9.52 -11.32
CA SER A 36 12.46 9.55 -12.79
C SER A 36 13.82 9.95 -13.37
N GLU A 37 14.65 10.66 -12.60
CA GLU A 37 15.99 11.10 -13.00
C GLU A 37 17.08 10.04 -12.72
N LEU A 38 16.77 9.02 -11.92
CA LEU A 38 17.71 7.98 -11.51
C LEU A 38 17.79 6.85 -12.54
N LYS A 39 18.92 6.13 -12.56
CA LYS A 39 19.15 4.99 -13.47
C LYS A 39 19.74 3.78 -12.74
N GLY A 40 19.53 2.60 -13.33
CA GLY A 40 20.15 1.35 -12.89
C GLY A 40 19.82 1.00 -11.43
N SER A 41 20.84 0.64 -10.65
CA SER A 41 20.67 0.23 -9.25
C SER A 41 20.12 1.33 -8.34
N ALA A 42 20.40 2.60 -8.63
CA ALA A 42 19.88 3.73 -7.86
C ALA A 42 18.36 3.87 -8.03
N PHE A 43 17.86 3.70 -9.25
CA PHE A 43 16.43 3.68 -9.53
C PHE A 43 15.74 2.54 -8.75
N ILE A 44 16.25 1.31 -8.87
CA ILE A 44 15.68 0.14 -8.20
C ILE A 44 15.67 0.31 -6.67
N LYS A 45 16.79 0.77 -6.09
CA LYS A 45 16.87 1.03 -4.64
C LYS A 45 15.88 2.12 -4.22
N GLY A 46 15.74 3.17 -5.01
CA GLY A 46 14.78 4.24 -4.79
C GLY A 46 13.34 3.74 -4.85
N SER A 47 12.99 2.93 -5.84
CA SER A 47 11.65 2.34 -5.98
C SER A 47 11.30 1.39 -4.84
N VAL A 48 12.24 0.53 -4.41
CA VAL A 48 12.04 -0.35 -3.24
C VAL A 48 11.85 0.48 -1.97
N LYS A 49 12.68 1.50 -1.77
CA LYS A 49 12.57 2.40 -0.62
C LYS A 49 11.23 3.14 -0.62
N MET A 50 10.80 3.66 -1.77
CA MET A 50 9.51 4.34 -1.91
C MET A 50 8.35 3.43 -1.47
N LEU A 51 8.35 2.16 -1.89
CA LEU A 51 7.34 1.20 -1.45
C LEU A 51 7.46 0.87 0.05
N ALA A 52 8.68 0.76 0.58
CA ALA A 52 8.90 0.50 2.01
C ALA A 52 8.39 1.66 2.88
N ASP A 53 8.72 2.89 2.49
CA ASP A 53 8.26 4.11 3.16
C ASP A 53 6.73 4.20 3.10
N PHE A 54 6.11 3.88 1.95
CA PHE A 54 4.65 3.80 1.83
C PHE A 54 4.03 2.82 2.85
N PHE A 55 4.58 1.62 3.02
CA PHE A 55 4.07 0.66 4.01
C PHE A 55 4.20 1.20 5.44
N GLU A 56 5.35 1.78 5.78
CA GLU A 56 5.58 2.36 7.11
C GLU A 56 4.63 3.54 7.37
N ASP A 57 4.40 4.42 6.40
CA ASP A 57 3.52 5.56 6.53
C ASP A 57 2.03 5.13 6.62
N ALA A 58 1.61 4.20 5.76
CA ALA A 58 0.21 3.77 5.68
C ALA A 58 -0.21 2.86 6.85
N THR A 59 0.70 2.00 7.32
CA THR A 59 0.38 0.93 8.29
C THR A 59 1.11 1.06 9.62
N GLY A 60 2.16 1.89 9.69
CA GLY A 60 3.06 1.96 10.84
C GLY A 60 4.04 0.79 10.95
N VAL A 61 4.06 -0.13 9.97
CA VAL A 61 4.82 -1.40 10.03
C VAL A 61 5.80 -1.53 8.88
N LYS A 62 6.99 -2.04 9.20
CA LYS A 62 8.09 -2.27 8.25
C LYS A 62 7.90 -3.57 7.44
N VAL A 63 6.89 -3.62 6.60
CA VAL A 63 6.52 -4.83 5.82
C VAL A 63 7.63 -5.28 4.86
N LEU A 64 8.48 -4.35 4.40
CA LEU A 64 9.52 -4.60 3.42
C LEU A 64 10.95 -4.59 4.02
N ASP A 65 11.09 -4.80 5.33
CA ASP A 65 12.42 -4.85 5.95
C ASP A 65 13.31 -5.93 5.32
N GLY A 66 14.54 -5.56 4.97
CA GLY A 66 15.49 -6.43 4.25
C GLY A 66 15.14 -6.77 2.80
N VAL A 67 14.02 -6.30 2.25
CA VAL A 67 13.66 -6.53 0.84
C VAL A 67 14.49 -5.63 -0.07
N THR A 68 15.19 -6.23 -1.04
CA THR A 68 16.02 -5.51 -2.02
C THR A 68 15.52 -5.66 -3.46
N SER A 69 14.57 -6.57 -3.69
CA SER A 69 13.97 -6.83 -4.99
C SER A 69 12.73 -5.96 -5.17
N TYR A 70 12.73 -5.14 -6.22
CA TYR A 70 11.57 -4.33 -6.59
C TYR A 70 10.33 -5.19 -6.87
N THR A 71 10.48 -6.30 -7.60
CA THR A 71 9.36 -7.20 -7.90
C THR A 71 8.69 -7.71 -6.63
N LYS A 72 9.48 -8.16 -5.64
CA LYS A 72 8.92 -8.60 -4.35
C LYS A 72 8.21 -7.47 -3.60
N ALA A 73 8.80 -6.27 -3.59
CA ALA A 73 8.19 -5.11 -2.97
C ALA A 73 6.86 -4.73 -3.66
N GLN A 74 6.81 -4.81 -4.98
CA GLN A 74 5.63 -4.54 -5.78
C GLN A 74 4.53 -5.59 -5.57
N ASP A 75 4.89 -6.87 -5.49
CA ASP A 75 3.93 -7.94 -5.19
C ASP A 75 3.26 -7.72 -3.83
N CYS A 76 4.04 -7.32 -2.82
CA CYS A 76 3.51 -6.96 -1.50
C CYS A 76 2.55 -5.77 -1.59
N TYR A 77 2.92 -4.73 -2.34
CA TYR A 77 2.06 -3.56 -2.55
C TYR A 77 0.72 -3.94 -3.19
N TYR A 78 0.73 -4.80 -4.22
CA TYR A 78 -0.52 -5.27 -4.84
C TYR A 78 -1.36 -6.13 -3.90
N GLN A 79 -0.74 -6.98 -3.06
CA GLN A 79 -1.47 -7.72 -2.04
C GLN A 79 -2.21 -6.80 -1.07
N LEU A 80 -1.60 -5.66 -0.68
CA LEU A 80 -2.28 -4.67 0.14
C LEU A 80 -3.47 -4.06 -0.61
N LEU A 81 -3.28 -3.64 -1.85
CA LEU A 81 -4.34 -3.03 -2.66
C LEU A 81 -5.53 -3.96 -2.87
N ASP A 82 -5.28 -5.24 -3.12
CA ASP A 82 -6.33 -6.26 -3.27
C ASP A 82 -7.12 -6.43 -1.97
N GLU A 83 -6.45 -6.41 -0.82
CA GLU A 83 -7.11 -6.50 0.48
C GLU A 83 -7.95 -5.25 0.77
N VAL A 84 -7.42 -4.04 0.52
CA VAL A 84 -8.18 -2.78 0.64
C VAL A 84 -9.41 -2.83 -0.26
N LYS A 85 -9.26 -3.26 -1.51
CA LYS A 85 -10.39 -3.43 -2.44
C LYS A 85 -11.43 -4.40 -1.91
N ARG A 86 -11.01 -5.56 -1.40
CA ARG A 86 -11.90 -6.58 -0.80
C ARG A 86 -12.73 -6.01 0.34
N GLN A 87 -12.11 -5.22 1.22
CA GLN A 87 -12.79 -4.57 2.33
C GLN A 87 -13.81 -3.52 1.84
N LYS A 88 -13.43 -2.66 0.87
CA LYS A 88 -14.34 -1.68 0.25
C LYS A 88 -15.52 -2.32 -0.49
N ASP A 89 -15.28 -3.40 -1.24
CA ASP A 89 -16.33 -4.14 -1.94
C ASP A 89 -17.34 -4.75 -0.95
N THR A 90 -16.85 -5.25 0.20
CA THR A 90 -17.68 -5.79 1.28
C THR A 90 -18.62 -4.73 1.86
N ILE A 91 -18.15 -3.50 2.06
CA ILE A 91 -18.98 -2.37 2.51
C ILE A 91 -20.01 -2.03 1.42
N SER A 92 -19.53 -1.84 0.19
CA SER A 92 -20.36 -1.36 -0.93
C SER A 92 -21.48 -2.34 -1.30
N ALA A 93 -21.24 -3.65 -1.14
CA ALA A 93 -22.25 -4.69 -1.31
C ALA A 93 -23.44 -4.58 -0.33
N LYS A 94 -23.23 -4.01 0.87
CA LYS A 94 -24.32 -3.75 1.83
C LYS A 94 -25.25 -2.62 1.40
N TYR A 95 -24.74 -1.66 0.64
CA TYR A 95 -25.49 -0.49 0.15
C TYR A 95 -26.02 -0.66 -1.28
N ASN A 96 -25.94 -1.86 -1.86
CA ASN A 96 -26.44 -2.12 -3.20
C ASN A 96 -27.97 -1.93 -3.26
N PRO A 97 -28.49 -0.95 -4.04
CA PRO A 97 -29.93 -0.62 -4.07
C PRO A 97 -30.82 -1.77 -4.56
N LYS A 98 -30.25 -2.80 -5.21
CA LYS A 98 -30.99 -4.02 -5.58
C LYS A 98 -31.34 -4.93 -4.40
N ARG A 99 -30.79 -4.72 -3.20
CA ARG A 99 -31.15 -5.45 -1.96
C ARG A 99 -32.23 -4.77 -1.12
N LEU A 100 -32.56 -3.51 -1.41
CA LEU A 100 -33.59 -2.72 -0.72
C LEU A 100 -34.95 -2.77 -1.45
N ARG A 101 -35.12 -3.71 -2.38
CA ARG A 101 -36.38 -3.99 -3.08
C ARG A 101 -36.79 -5.43 -2.87
#